data_AF-A0A699ZSW9-F1
#
_entry.id   AF-A0A699ZSW9-F1
#
_cell.length_a   1.000
_cell.length_b   1.000
_cell.length_c   1.000
_cell.angle_alpha   90.00
_cell.angle_beta   90.00
_cell.angle_gamma   90.00
#
_symmetry.space_group_name_H-M   'P 1'
#
loop_
_entity.id
_entity.type
_entity.pdbx_description
1 polymer ?
#
loop_
_entity_poly.entity_id
_entity_poly.type
_entity_poly.pdbx_seq_one_letter_code
_entity_poly.pdbx_strand_id
1 'polypeptide(L)'
;PCLQLPSAVSITNLVWAATSLGYRDPPLFAALARAALLRQVEWEGARLSTLLWGYASWGFYDRPLMEALAAKAARSLLHLELDDLSRPKH
;
A
#
# COMPACT_ATOMS: atom_id res chain seq x y z
N PRO A 1 17.00 19.24 9.48
CA PRO A 1 15.71 18.69 9.95
C PRO A 1 15.25 17.54 9.04
N CYS A 2 15.57 16.31 9.43
CA CYS A 2 15.21 15.11 8.68
C CYS A 2 13.69 14.97 8.76
N LEU A 3 12.97 15.32 7.69
CA LEU A 3 11.54 15.05 7.57
C LEU A 3 11.36 13.55 7.75
N GLN A 4 10.88 13.14 8.91
CA GLN A 4 10.56 11.77 9.21
C GLN A 4 9.50 11.34 8.21
N LEU A 5 9.89 10.53 7.23
CA LEU A 5 8.96 10.01 6.23
C LEU A 5 7.76 9.41 6.98
N PRO A 6 6.52 9.55 6.50
CA PRO A 6 5.34 8.97 7.14
C PRO A 6 5.43 7.42 7.09
N SER A 7 5.21 6.76 8.22
CA SER A 7 5.27 5.28 8.30
C SER A 7 4.15 4.64 7.46
N ALA A 8 4.23 3.33 7.19
CA ALA A 8 3.18 2.63 6.45
C ALA A 8 1.78 2.79 7.09
N VAL A 9 1.71 2.83 8.43
CA VAL A 9 0.47 3.08 9.18
C VAL A 9 -0.03 4.51 8.95
N SER A 10 0.85 5.52 9.05
CA SER A 10 0.48 6.90 8.81
C SER A 10 -0.06 7.12 7.39
N ILE A 11 0.57 6.51 6.39
CA ILE A 11 0.11 6.58 4.99
C ILE A 11 -1.28 5.94 4.86
N THR A 12 -1.49 4.76 5.45
CA THR A 12 -2.78 4.05 5.39
C THR A 12 -3.89 4.86 6.05
N ASN A 13 -3.64 5.43 7.23
CA ASN A 13 -4.61 6.26 7.95
C ASN A 13 -4.94 7.53 7.17
N LEU A 14 -3.96 8.16 6.52
CA LEU A 14 -4.19 9.34 5.68
C LEU A 14 -5.02 9.01 4.46
N VAL A 15 -4.71 7.91 3.76
CA VAL A 15 -5.50 7.44 2.62
C VAL A 15 -6.93 7.13 3.05
N TRP A 16 -7.11 6.40 4.16
CA TRP A 16 -8.43 6.07 4.68
C TRP A 16 -9.22 7.30 5.12
N ALA A 17 -8.60 8.25 5.82
CA ALA A 17 -9.24 9.50 6.21
C ALA A 17 -9.64 10.33 4.98
N ALA A 18 -8.75 10.44 3.99
CA ALA A 18 -9.02 11.17 2.74
C ALA A 18 -10.18 10.53 1.97
N THR A 19 -10.22 9.20 1.85
CA THR A 19 -11.33 8.48 1.21
C THR A 19 -12.65 8.65 1.97
N SER A 20 -12.62 8.53 3.30
CA SER A 20 -13.83 8.64 4.14
C SER A 20 -14.41 10.05 4.15
N LEU A 21 -13.56 11.07 4.08
CA LEU A 21 -13.98 12.48 4.03
C LEU A 21 -14.36 12.95 2.63
N GLY A 22 -14.22 12.10 1.60
CA GLY A 22 -14.42 12.53 0.22
C GLY A 22 -13.33 13.50 -0.29
N TYR A 23 -12.20 13.62 0.43
CA TYR A 23 -11.18 14.61 0.18
C TYR A 23 -10.23 14.14 -0.91
N ARG A 24 -10.32 14.79 -2.08
CA ARG A 24 -9.53 14.47 -3.25
C ARG A 24 -8.45 15.52 -3.49
N ASP A 25 -7.22 15.17 -3.14
CA ASP A 25 -6.06 16.06 -3.32
C ASP A 25 -4.95 15.34 -4.10
N PRO A 26 -4.90 15.49 -5.44
CA PRO A 26 -3.92 14.82 -6.29
C PRO A 26 -2.46 14.93 -5.82
N PRO A 27 -1.93 16.11 -5.45
CA PRO A 27 -0.56 16.21 -4.94
C PRO A 27 -0.35 15.51 -3.59
N LEU A 28 -1.34 15.47 -2.71
CA LEU A 28 -1.27 14.68 -1.48
C LEU A 28 -1.14 13.19 -1.79
N PHE A 29 -1.98 12.65 -2.68
CA PHE A 29 -1.90 11.25 -3.10
C PHE A 29 -0.57 10.95 -3.80
N ALA A 30 -0.05 11.85 -4.64
CA ALA A 30 1.27 11.66 -5.26
C ALA A 30 2.42 11.64 -4.23
N ALA A 31 2.36 12.48 -3.18
CA ALA A 31 3.34 12.45 -2.10
C ALA A 31 3.26 11.14 -1.29
N LEU A 32 2.04 10.68 -0.99
CA LEU A 32 1.79 9.40 -0.30
C LEU A 32 2.29 8.21 -1.14
N ALA A 33 2.10 8.25 -2.45
CA ALA A 33 2.60 7.25 -3.39
C ALA A 33 4.13 7.12 -3.32
N ARG A 34 4.83 8.25 -3.40
CA ARG A 34 6.31 8.27 -3.30
C ARG A 34 6.79 7.79 -1.95
N ALA A 35 6.15 8.20 -0.86
CA ALA A 35 6.46 7.70 0.48
C ALA A 35 6.23 6.18 0.60
N ALA A 36 5.18 5.66 -0.04
CA ALA A 36 4.88 4.24 -0.06
C ALA A 36 5.91 3.42 -0.84
N LEU A 37 6.38 3.95 -1.98
CA LEU A 37 7.45 3.35 -2.77
C LEU A 37 8.76 3.26 -1.99
N LEU A 38 9.10 4.29 -1.20
CA LEU A 38 10.31 4.27 -0.36
C LEU A 38 10.22 3.25 0.78
N ARG A 39 8.99 2.93 1.22
CA ARG A 39 8.73 1.99 2.33
C ARG A 39 8.23 0.63 1.88
N GLN A 40 8.58 0.21 0.66
CA GLN A 40 8.16 -1.08 0.10
C GLN A 40 8.35 -2.26 1.06
N VAL A 41 9.34 -2.24 1.96
CA VAL A 41 9.64 -3.33 2.90
C VAL A 41 8.59 -3.45 4.03
N GLU A 42 8.01 -2.34 4.51
CA GLU A 42 7.15 -2.26 5.72
C GLU A 42 5.67 -2.61 5.47
N TRP A 43 5.28 -2.85 4.22
CA TRP A 43 3.89 -3.14 3.86
C TRP A 43 3.51 -4.59 4.19
N GLU A 44 2.61 -4.75 5.16
CA GLU A 44 1.86 -5.98 5.44
C GLU A 44 0.56 -6.02 4.64
N GLY A 45 0.04 -7.23 4.41
CA GLY A 45 -1.12 -7.49 3.53
C GLY A 45 -2.32 -6.58 3.78
N ALA A 46 -2.77 -6.43 5.03
CA ALA A 46 -3.92 -5.59 5.36
C ALA A 46 -3.70 -4.09 5.04
N ARG A 47 -2.50 -3.56 5.31
CA ARG A 47 -2.15 -2.15 5.03
C ARG A 47 -2.04 -1.90 3.53
N LEU A 48 -1.48 -2.87 2.81
CA LEU A 48 -1.34 -2.83 1.36
C LEU A 48 -2.73 -2.85 0.69
N SER A 49 -3.65 -3.67 1.17
CA SER A 49 -5.05 -3.71 0.69
C SER A 49 -5.78 -2.39 0.90
N THR A 50 -5.68 -1.76 2.08
CA THR A 50 -6.31 -0.45 2.35
C THR A 50 -5.74 0.64 1.46
N LEU A 51 -4.43 0.62 1.23
CA LEU A 51 -3.79 1.55 0.31
C LEU A 51 -4.36 1.37 -1.11
N LEU A 52 -4.31 0.15 -1.66
CA LEU A 52 -4.83 -0.16 -2.99
C LEU A 52 -6.31 0.24 -3.15
N TRP A 53 -7.14 -0.08 -2.17
CA TRP A 53 -8.55 0.27 -2.17
C TRP A 53 -8.77 1.78 -2.20
N GLY A 54 -7.99 2.55 -1.44
CA GLY A 54 -8.13 4.00 -1.42
C GLY A 54 -7.73 4.66 -2.74
N TYR A 55 -6.68 4.18 -3.39
CA TYR A 55 -6.30 4.66 -4.73
C TYR A 55 -7.32 4.25 -5.80
N ALA A 56 -7.83 3.01 -5.72
CA ALA A 56 -8.83 2.50 -6.64
C ALA A 56 -10.17 3.27 -6.52
N SER A 57 -10.61 3.57 -5.29
CA SER A 57 -11.84 4.32 -5.01
C SER A 57 -11.84 5.71 -5.65
N TRP A 58 -10.68 6.35 -5.77
CA TRP A 58 -10.55 7.68 -6.38
C TRP A 58 -10.13 7.67 -7.83
N GLY A 59 -9.88 6.50 -8.42
CA GLY A 59 -9.35 6.36 -9.77
C GLY A 59 -7.94 6.96 -9.94
N PHE A 60 -7.16 7.07 -8.86
CA PHE A 60 -5.78 7.52 -8.95
C PHE A 60 -4.89 6.37 -9.42
N TYR A 61 -4.64 6.36 -10.73
CA TYR A 61 -3.71 5.45 -11.37
C TYR A 61 -2.34 6.09 -11.53
N ASP A 62 -1.49 5.89 -10.52
CA ASP A 62 -0.06 6.08 -10.66
C ASP A 62 0.54 4.73 -11.09
N ARG A 63 0.89 4.61 -12.37
CA ARG A 63 1.39 3.36 -12.97
C ARG A 63 2.59 2.77 -12.20
N PRO A 64 3.68 3.51 -11.93
CA PRO A 64 4.81 2.96 -11.19
C PRO A 64 4.46 2.58 -9.74
N LEU A 65 3.56 3.32 -9.09
CA LEU A 65 3.05 2.92 -7.77
C LEU A 65 2.27 1.60 -7.84
N MET A 66 1.35 1.48 -8.79
CA MET A 66 0.50 0.30 -8.94
C MET A 66 1.30 -0.94 -9.32
N GLU A 67 2.28 -0.81 -10.21
CA GLU A 67 3.20 -1.90 -10.57
C GLU A 67 4.03 -2.35 -9.37
N ALA A 68 4.56 -1.42 -8.59
CA ALA A 68 5.33 -1.75 -7.39
C ALA A 68 4.47 -2.43 -6.31
N LEU A 69 3.25 -1.92 -6.08
CA LEU A 69 2.31 -2.51 -5.14
C LEU A 69 1.83 -3.89 -5.60
N ALA A 70 1.54 -4.07 -6.89
CA ALA A 70 1.14 -5.35 -7.47
C ALA A 70 2.29 -6.37 -7.36
N ALA A 71 3.52 -5.98 -7.68
CA ALA A 71 4.69 -6.85 -7.52
C ALA A 71 4.94 -7.25 -6.06
N LYS A 72 4.68 -6.34 -5.11
CA LYS A 72 4.75 -6.62 -3.67
C LYS A 72 3.63 -7.58 -3.23
N ALA A 73 2.39 -7.32 -3.65
CA ALA A 73 1.23 -8.18 -3.37
C ALA A 73 1.41 -9.60 -3.92
N ALA A 74 1.89 -9.72 -5.17
CA ALA A 74 2.19 -11.00 -5.80
C ALA A 74 3.24 -11.79 -5.02
N ARG A 75 4.30 -11.13 -4.52
CA ARG A 75 5.31 -11.78 -3.65
C ARG A 75 4.72 -12.24 -2.32
N SER A 76 3.85 -11.44 -1.70
CA SER A 76 3.17 -11.83 -0.46
C SER A 76 2.25 -13.03 -0.67
N LEU A 77 1.54 -13.11 -1.80
CA LEU A 77 0.71 -14.26 -2.16
C LEU A 77 1.55 -15.51 -2.44
N LEU A 78 2.64 -15.39 -3.21
CA LEU A 78 3.58 -16.48 -3.45
C LEU A 78 4.21 -17.01 -2.16
N HIS A 79 4.51 -16.12 -1.21
CA HIS A 79 5.01 -16.53 0.10
C HIS A 79 3.95 -17.29 0.91
N LEU A 80 2.68 -16.86 0.82
CA LEU A 80 1.56 -17.53 1.48
C LEU A 80 1.35 -18.96 0.90
N GLU A 81 1.48 -19.13 -0.42
CA GLU A 81 1.36 -20.45 -1.05
C GLU A 81 2.55 -21.37 -0.70
N LEU A 82 3.76 -20.83 -0.56
CA LEU A 82 4.94 -21.61 -0.13
C LEU A 82 4.85 -22.04 1.34
N ASP A 83 4.31 -21.21 2.22
CA ASP A 83 4.03 -21.57 3.61
C ASP A 83 2.90 -22.60 3.72
N ASP A 84 1.85 -22.49 2.89
CA ASP A 84 0.73 -23.45 2.87
C ASP A 84 1.15 -24.82 2.35
N LEU A 85 2.06 -24.87 1.37
CA LEU A 85 2.66 -26.10 0.86
C LEU A 85 3.72 -26.71 1.81
N SER A 86 4.30 -25.91 2.70
CA SER A 86 5.29 -26.37 3.69
C SER A 86 4.65 -26.90 4.98
N ARG A 87 3.35 -26.67 5.21
CA ARG A 87 2.64 -27.21 6.37
C ARG A 87 2.06 -28.59 6.02
N PRO A 88 2.48 -29.68 6.70
CA PRO A 88 1.82 -30.96 6.53
C PRO A 88 0.36 -30.81 6.97
N LYS A 89 -0.56 -31.19 6.07
CA LYS A 89 -1.99 -31.30 6.39
C LYS A 89 -2.12 -32.38 7.47
N HIS A 90 -2.39 -31.96 8.71
CA HIS A 90 -2.75 -32.87 9.80
C HIS A 90 -4.20 -33.29 9.69
#